data_AF-A0A7J6L0Z0-F1
#
_entry.id   AF-A0A7J6L0Z0-F1
#
_cell.length_a   1.000
_cell.length_b   1.000
_cell.length_c   1.000
_cell.angle_alpha   90.00
_cell.angle_beta   90.00
_cell.angle_gamma   90.00
#
_symmetry.space_group_name_H-M   'P 1'
#
loop_
_entity.id
_entity.type
_entity.pdbx_description
1 polymer ?
#
loop_
_entity_poly.entity_id
_entity_poly.type
_entity_poly.pdbx_seq_one_letter_code
_entity_poly.pdbx_strand_id
1 'polypeptide(L)'
;MTDSRRLPEKLPRTTARPEVVGIDQRIAARVAQMREGEASRRPRFFDAKIRTIGVDKQALDAQVLEKLARLYADREKERAVERGVMEAHEELAEREMEVCLLQPDGENDSFGVNHGVQVLDGEDEGKVVRQREQQKQQRDALEQQMFEKMLRKERMAEVESSPAAPYGGLAGPKEEIAARARRLARETLEANRKLAEAAALRHFAARDAEEAAGKAMLEYMADGRRFINEPPTEKLDGGRRYRKDGYRGAPPDAEGRVKDFRDRQAEAARKQSAAEGAVEAAEASAREEERRAAVRDMARRHRDKTVALKGVADGNARAAARRKVEPPLVAVRGEVKDEFFEQFGKSTLC
;
A
#
# COMPACT_ATOMS: atom_id res chain seq x y z
N MET A 1 42.89 18.45 23.40
CA MET A 1 41.68 19.21 23.03
C MET A 1 40.48 18.34 23.32
N THR A 2 39.76 18.66 24.39
CA THR A 2 38.77 17.82 25.06
C THR A 2 37.40 17.99 24.42
N ASP A 3 37.02 17.02 23.59
CA ASP A 3 35.70 17.00 22.98
C ASP A 3 34.69 16.40 23.97
N SER A 4 34.00 17.30 24.64
CA SER A 4 33.02 17.02 25.68
C SER A 4 31.76 16.42 25.05
N ARG A 5 31.66 15.09 25.11
CA ARG A 5 30.43 14.33 24.83
C ARG A 5 29.33 14.74 25.83
N ARG A 6 28.62 15.83 25.54
CA ARG A 6 27.37 16.20 26.20
C ARG A 6 26.35 15.11 25.90
N LEU A 7 26.06 14.29 26.90
CA LEU A 7 24.94 13.36 26.86
C LEU A 7 23.65 14.16 26.61
N PRO A 8 22.76 13.70 25.71
CA PRO A 8 21.51 14.38 25.44
C PRO A 8 20.70 14.49 26.73
N GLU A 9 20.31 15.71 27.04
CA GLU A 9 19.48 16.08 28.17
C GLU A 9 18.24 15.17 28.17
N LYS A 10 18.03 14.43 29.26
CA LYS A 10 16.93 13.47 29.37
C LYS A 10 15.63 14.24 29.23
N LEU A 11 14.96 14.08 28.08
CA LEU A 11 13.66 14.67 27.82
C LEU A 11 12.72 14.38 29.01
N PRO A 12 12.00 15.38 29.53
CA PRO A 12 11.12 15.20 30.68
C PRO A 12 10.12 14.10 30.35
N ARG A 13 10.11 13.05 31.17
CA ARG A 13 9.09 12.00 31.11
C ARG A 13 7.76 12.65 31.43
N THR A 14 7.03 13.03 30.39
CA THR A 14 5.65 13.49 30.52
C THR A 14 4.81 12.31 30.99
N THR A 15 4.61 12.21 32.30
CA THR A 15 3.65 11.29 32.92
C THR A 15 2.23 11.79 32.73
N ALA A 16 1.91 12.33 31.55
CA ALA A 16 0.56 12.69 31.18
C ALA A 16 -0.21 11.39 30.99
N ARG A 17 -1.02 11.07 32.00
CA ARG A 17 -1.95 9.95 32.01
C ARG A 17 -2.78 10.06 30.72
N PRO A 18 -2.77 9.05 29.83
CA PRO A 18 -3.54 9.14 28.60
C PRO A 18 -5.01 9.30 28.98
N GLU A 19 -5.57 10.47 28.67
CA GLU A 19 -7.00 10.70 28.82
C GLU A 19 -7.73 9.57 28.09
N VAL A 20 -8.77 9.03 28.71
CA VAL A 20 -9.57 7.95 28.13
C VAL A 20 -10.40 8.54 27.00
N VAL A 21 -9.73 8.74 25.86
CA VAL A 21 -10.32 9.14 24.58
C VAL A 21 -11.37 8.10 24.24
N GLY A 22 -12.64 8.55 24.15
CA GLY A 22 -13.79 7.69 23.89
C GLY A 22 -13.62 6.87 22.61
N ILE A 23 -14.30 5.72 22.52
CA ILE A 23 -14.19 4.80 21.37
C ILE A 23 -14.42 5.56 20.05
N ASP A 24 -15.37 6.48 20.03
CA ASP A 24 -15.71 7.31 18.86
C ASP A 24 -14.57 8.26 18.45
N GLN A 25 -13.85 8.82 19.41
CA GLN A 25 -12.70 9.70 19.14
C GLN A 25 -11.51 8.90 18.58
N ARG A 26 -11.32 7.65 19.02
CA ARG A 26 -10.29 6.75 18.45
C ARG A 26 -10.63 6.35 17.02
N ILE A 27 -11.90 6.10 16.73
CA ILE A 27 -12.38 5.81 15.38
C ILE A 27 -12.21 7.05 14.49
N ALA A 28 -12.60 8.24 14.97
CA ALA A 28 -12.42 9.49 14.24
C ALA A 28 -10.94 9.79 13.93
N ALA A 29 -10.05 9.62 14.90
CA ALA A 29 -8.61 9.76 14.71
C ALA A 29 -8.06 8.76 13.68
N ARG A 30 -8.51 7.50 13.72
CA ARG A 30 -8.10 6.49 12.74
C ARG A 30 -8.60 6.82 11.33
N VAL A 31 -9.84 7.30 11.20
CA VAL A 31 -10.40 7.74 9.91
C VAL A 31 -9.65 8.97 9.38
N ALA A 32 -9.29 9.92 10.24
CA ALA A 32 -8.48 11.08 9.86
C ALA A 32 -7.10 10.64 9.35
N GLN A 33 -6.43 9.71 10.06
CA GLN A 33 -5.15 9.16 9.64
C GLN A 33 -5.25 8.41 8.30
N MET A 34 -6.33 7.66 8.07
CA MET A 34 -6.58 7.02 6.77
C MET A 34 -6.80 8.05 5.66
N ARG A 35 -7.55 9.13 5.93
CA ARG A 35 -7.76 10.21 4.96
C ARG A 35 -6.47 10.97 4.62
N GLU A 36 -5.60 11.21 5.60
CA GLU A 36 -4.28 11.81 5.36
C GLU A 36 -3.38 10.88 4.54
N GLY A 37 -3.42 9.58 4.84
CA GLY A 37 -2.75 8.54 4.04
C GLY A 37 -3.27 8.49 2.61
N GLU A 38 -4.58 8.59 2.40
CA GLU A 38 -5.16 8.64 1.06
C GLU A 38 -4.86 9.95 0.33
N ALA A 39 -4.89 11.09 1.02
CA ALA A 39 -4.56 12.39 0.45
C ALA A 39 -3.11 12.43 -0.06
N SER A 40 -2.16 11.82 0.65
CA SER A 40 -0.76 11.71 0.20
C SER A 40 -0.56 10.70 -0.94
N ARG A 41 -1.41 9.67 -1.05
CA ARG A 41 -1.40 8.70 -2.16
C ARG A 41 -2.06 9.22 -3.44
N ARG A 42 -3.09 10.06 -3.29
CA ARG A 42 -3.89 10.61 -4.39
C ARG A 42 -3.04 11.23 -5.51
N PRO A 43 -2.07 12.13 -5.26
CA PRO A 43 -1.27 12.69 -6.36
C PRO A 43 -0.42 11.64 -7.09
N ARG A 44 0.06 10.60 -6.40
CA ARG A 44 0.84 9.51 -7.01
C ARG A 44 0.00 8.63 -7.94
N PHE A 45 -1.29 8.48 -7.62
CA PHE A 45 -2.22 7.68 -8.41
C PHE A 45 -2.72 8.43 -9.65
N PHE A 46 -2.98 9.74 -9.53
CA PHE A 46 -3.53 10.56 -10.60
C PHE A 46 -2.47 11.16 -11.55
N ASP A 47 -1.21 11.30 -11.12
CA ASP A 47 -0.12 11.70 -12.03
C ASP A 47 0.43 10.47 -12.78
N ALA A 48 0.09 10.38 -14.07
CA ALA A 48 0.51 9.28 -14.94
C ALA A 48 2.04 9.13 -15.04
N LYS A 49 2.80 10.22 -14.89
CA LYS A 49 4.26 10.21 -14.94
C LYS A 49 4.85 9.57 -13.69
N ILE A 50 4.34 9.94 -12.51
CA ILE A 50 4.72 9.33 -11.22
C ILE A 50 4.28 7.85 -11.17
N ARG A 51 3.11 7.52 -11.72
CA ARG A 51 2.63 6.14 -11.78
C ARG A 51 3.50 5.22 -12.62
N THR A 52 4.06 5.74 -13.71
CA THR A 52 4.81 4.93 -14.69
C THR A 52 6.30 4.86 -14.33
N ILE A 53 6.88 5.92 -13.77
CA ILE A 53 8.33 6.05 -13.51
C ILE A 53 8.56 6.65 -12.11
N GLY A 54 7.86 6.12 -11.11
CA GLY A 54 7.91 6.60 -9.73
C GLY A 54 9.23 6.30 -9.05
N VAL A 55 10.26 7.10 -9.33
CA VAL A 55 11.58 6.98 -8.71
C VAL A 55 11.69 7.99 -7.58
N ASP A 56 11.88 7.51 -6.35
CA ASP A 56 12.17 8.35 -5.20
C ASP A 56 13.62 8.82 -5.26
N LYS A 57 13.82 9.98 -5.88
CA LYS A 57 15.15 10.58 -6.06
C LYS A 57 15.87 10.77 -4.73
N GLN A 58 15.17 11.18 -3.67
CA GLN A 58 15.81 11.45 -2.37
C GLN A 58 16.32 10.15 -1.72
N ALA A 59 15.53 9.08 -1.82
CA ALA A 59 15.97 7.76 -1.34
C ALA A 59 17.16 7.23 -2.15
N LEU A 60 17.17 7.42 -3.47
CA LEU A 60 18.32 7.05 -4.30
C LEU A 60 19.55 7.88 -3.97
N ASP A 61 19.43 9.19 -3.83
CA ASP A 61 20.54 10.08 -3.46
C ASP A 61 21.10 9.66 -2.09
N ALA A 62 20.25 9.31 -1.13
CA ALA A 62 20.67 8.81 0.19
C ALA A 62 21.40 7.45 0.09
N GLN A 63 20.92 6.52 -0.74
CA GLN A 63 21.61 5.24 -0.98
C GLN A 63 22.97 5.43 -1.66
N VAL A 64 23.07 6.37 -2.60
CA VAL A 64 24.34 6.71 -3.26
C VAL A 64 25.32 7.29 -2.24
N LEU A 65 24.86 8.21 -1.39
CA LEU A 65 25.69 8.77 -0.31
C LEU A 65 26.14 7.70 0.69
N GLU A 66 25.26 6.79 1.09
CA GLU A 66 25.61 5.66 1.96
C GLU A 66 26.66 4.76 1.31
N LYS A 67 26.49 4.43 0.02
CA LYS A 67 27.44 3.59 -0.71
C LYS A 67 28.80 4.25 -0.85
N LEU A 68 28.84 5.56 -1.10
CA LEU A 68 30.09 6.33 -1.13
C LEU A 68 30.75 6.36 0.25
N ALA A 69 30.00 6.58 1.33
CA ALA A 69 30.53 6.55 2.69
C ALA A 69 31.14 5.20 3.04
N ARG A 70 30.47 4.09 2.67
CA ARG A 70 31.03 2.73 2.83
C ARG A 70 32.33 2.54 2.06
N LEU A 71 32.37 2.98 0.80
CA LEU A 71 33.57 2.88 -0.03
C LEU A 71 34.74 3.70 0.53
N TYR A 72 34.48 4.90 1.08
CA TYR A 72 35.50 5.68 1.77
C TYR A 72 36.02 4.99 3.03
N ALA A 73 35.12 4.45 3.85
CA ALA A 73 35.50 3.73 5.07
C ALA A 73 36.34 2.48 4.75
N ASP A 74 36.02 1.75 3.69
CA ASP A 74 36.80 0.58 3.28
C ASP A 74 38.17 0.98 2.72
N ARG A 75 38.27 2.06 1.94
CA ARG A 75 39.56 2.65 1.53
C ARG A 75 40.41 3.11 2.71
N GLU A 76 39.81 3.65 3.76
CA GLU A 76 40.55 4.02 4.97
C GLU A 76 41.09 2.80 5.71
N LYS A 77 40.33 1.69 5.77
CA LYS A 77 40.81 0.43 6.32
C LYS A 77 41.96 -0.14 5.49
N GLU A 78 41.86 -0.12 4.17
CA GLU A 78 42.95 -0.57 3.28
C GLU A 78 44.23 0.25 3.51
N ARG A 79 44.12 1.58 3.59
CA ARG A 79 45.25 2.45 3.93
C ARG A 79 45.83 2.20 5.33
N ALA A 80 44.99 1.84 6.29
CA ALA A 80 45.44 1.48 7.64
C ALA A 80 46.22 0.16 7.64
N VAL A 81 45.76 -0.83 6.86
CA VAL A 81 46.47 -2.10 6.65
C VAL A 81 47.81 -1.84 5.94
N GLU A 82 47.83 -1.03 4.89
CA GLU A 82 49.06 -0.67 4.16
C GLU A 82 50.09 -0.01 5.08
N ARG A 83 49.67 0.96 5.93
CA ARG A 83 50.55 1.54 6.95
C ARG A 83 51.12 0.50 7.91
N GLY A 84 50.28 -0.41 8.42
CA GLY A 84 50.75 -1.47 9.30
C GLY A 84 51.73 -2.44 8.64
N VAL A 85 51.59 -2.70 7.33
CA VAL A 85 52.56 -3.51 6.57
C VAL A 85 53.89 -2.77 6.41
N MET A 86 53.86 -1.47 6.15
CA MET A 86 55.08 -0.65 6.05
C MET A 86 55.83 -0.56 7.39
N GLU A 87 55.12 -0.34 8.49
CA GLU A 87 55.68 -0.34 9.85
C GLU A 87 56.32 -1.70 10.18
N ALA A 88 55.64 -2.80 9.89
CA ALA A 88 56.19 -4.14 10.10
C ALA A 88 57.45 -4.42 9.24
N HIS A 89 57.51 -3.87 8.02
CA HIS A 89 58.69 -3.99 7.16
C HIS A 89 59.86 -3.15 7.70
N GLU A 90 59.58 -1.95 8.22
CA GLU A 90 60.58 -1.10 8.87
C GLU A 90 61.16 -1.77 10.12
N GLU A 91 60.31 -2.30 11.01
CA GLU A 91 60.76 -3.06 12.19
C GLU A 91 61.61 -4.28 11.81
N LEU A 92 61.26 -4.96 10.73
CA LEU A 92 62.02 -6.12 10.25
C LEU A 92 63.38 -5.69 9.69
N ALA A 93 63.44 -4.59 8.95
CA ALA A 93 64.69 -4.01 8.45
C ALA A 93 65.59 -3.51 9.60
N GLU A 94 65.03 -2.89 10.65
CA GLU A 94 65.77 -2.50 11.85
C GLU A 94 66.38 -3.72 12.55
N ARG A 95 65.61 -4.81 12.71
CA ARG A 95 66.12 -6.06 13.28
C ARG A 95 67.22 -6.68 12.43
N GLU A 96 67.09 -6.64 11.11
CA GLU A 96 68.15 -7.12 10.19
C GLU A 96 69.42 -6.27 10.30
N MET A 97 69.30 -4.94 10.44
CA MET A 97 70.43 -4.06 10.69
C MET A 97 71.07 -4.31 12.07
N GLU A 98 70.27 -4.53 13.12
CA GLU A 98 70.76 -4.85 14.47
C GLU A 98 71.58 -6.16 14.46
N VAL A 99 71.14 -7.16 13.70
CA VAL A 99 71.88 -8.42 13.50
C VAL A 99 73.21 -8.20 12.76
N CYS A 100 73.26 -7.26 11.81
CA CYS A 100 74.50 -6.86 11.15
C CYS A 100 75.45 -6.08 12.08
N LEU A 101 74.94 -5.26 12.99
CA LEU A 101 75.74 -4.46 13.94
C LEU A 101 76.30 -5.27 15.11
N LEU A 102 75.80 -6.48 15.35
CA LEU A 102 76.35 -7.41 16.34
C LEU A 102 77.57 -8.22 15.83
N GLN A 103 78.14 -7.87 14.67
CA GLN A 103 79.51 -8.28 14.33
C GLN A 103 80.51 -7.36 15.04
N PRO A 104 81.33 -7.88 15.97
CA PRO A 104 82.24 -7.07 16.76
C PRO A 104 83.45 -6.65 15.91
N ASP A 105 83.39 -5.45 15.34
CA ASP A 105 84.58 -4.76 14.83
C ASP A 105 85.07 -3.75 15.87
N GLY A 106 86.36 -3.86 16.15
CA GLY A 106 87.02 -3.28 17.30
C GLY A 106 87.21 -1.76 17.28
N GLU A 107 87.27 -1.25 18.50
CA GLU A 107 88.20 -0.24 19.03
C GLU A 107 88.29 1.17 18.39
N ASN A 108 88.34 2.15 19.31
CA ASN A 108 88.94 3.48 19.23
C ASN A 108 88.04 4.60 18.65
N ASP A 109 87.94 5.80 19.23
CA ASP A 109 88.66 6.39 20.35
C ASP A 109 87.90 7.62 20.88
N SER A 110 88.08 7.84 22.18
CA SER A 110 87.52 8.93 22.97
C SER A 110 88.37 10.19 22.81
N PHE A 111 87.79 11.34 22.41
CA PHE A 111 88.37 12.64 22.76
C PHE A 111 87.30 13.66 23.14
N GLY A 112 87.34 14.03 24.42
CA GLY A 112 86.47 15.01 25.06
C GLY A 112 86.81 16.46 24.73
N VAL A 113 85.78 17.30 24.75
CA VAL A 113 85.86 18.75 24.53
C VAL A 113 85.69 19.44 25.89
N ASN A 114 86.76 20.09 26.36
CA ASN A 114 86.71 20.94 27.54
C ASN A 114 86.37 22.38 27.14
N HIS A 115 85.37 22.93 27.83
CA HIS A 115 84.83 24.27 27.68
C HIS A 115 85.79 25.37 28.16
N GLY A 116 86.01 26.37 27.33
CA GLY A 116 86.73 27.61 27.67
C GLY A 116 86.55 28.66 26.59
N VAL A 117 85.42 29.38 26.64
CA VAL A 117 85.03 30.44 25.71
C VAL A 117 85.96 31.64 25.89
N GLN A 118 87.07 31.68 25.16
CA GLN A 118 87.93 32.87 25.08
C GLN A 118 88.82 32.95 23.83
N VAL A 119 88.56 32.12 22.82
CA VAL A 119 89.14 32.25 21.47
C VAL A 119 87.98 32.44 20.50
N LEU A 120 87.95 33.60 19.82
CA LEU A 120 87.00 33.85 18.73
C LEU A 120 87.53 33.15 17.49
N ASP A 121 87.03 31.93 17.20
CA ASP A 121 87.41 31.07 16.06
C ASP A 121 87.17 31.69 14.65
N GLY A 122 86.90 32.99 14.56
CA GLY A 122 86.59 33.69 13.31
C GLY A 122 87.82 34.08 12.48
N GLU A 123 88.98 34.24 13.11
CA GLU A 123 90.23 34.59 12.42
C GLU A 123 91.12 33.36 12.29
N ASP A 124 90.86 32.57 11.26
CA ASP A 124 91.67 31.41 10.90
C ASP A 124 93.00 31.85 10.29
N GLU A 125 94.01 32.07 11.13
CA GLU A 125 95.39 32.33 10.68
C GLU A 125 95.94 31.18 9.82
N GLY A 126 95.38 29.98 9.96
CA GLY A 126 95.70 28.79 9.18
C GLY A 126 95.06 28.73 7.80
N LYS A 127 94.27 29.73 7.36
CA LYS A 127 93.44 29.65 6.14
C LYS A 127 94.22 29.24 4.89
N VAL A 128 95.46 29.71 4.72
CA VAL A 128 96.30 29.37 3.56
C VAL A 128 96.76 27.91 3.61
N VAL A 129 97.15 27.42 4.79
CA VAL A 129 97.54 26.01 4.99
C VAL A 129 96.33 25.12 4.80
N ARG A 130 95.19 25.48 5.38
CA ARG A 130 93.91 24.79 5.22
C ARG A 130 93.47 24.71 3.76
N GLN A 131 93.58 25.80 2.99
CA GLN A 131 93.29 25.79 1.56
C GLN A 131 94.24 24.87 0.78
N ARG A 132 95.53 24.87 1.12
CA ARG A 132 96.51 23.99 0.48
C ARG A 132 96.24 22.51 0.80
N GLU A 133 95.88 22.20 2.03
CA GLU A 133 95.48 20.85 2.45
C GLU A 133 94.16 20.44 1.79
N GLN A 134 93.16 21.33 1.72
CA GLN A 134 91.90 21.07 1.01
C GLN A 134 92.15 20.79 -0.48
N GLN A 135 93.03 21.56 -1.13
CA GLN A 135 93.40 21.31 -2.53
C GLN A 135 94.14 19.98 -2.70
N LYS A 136 94.99 19.61 -1.74
CA LYS A 136 95.67 18.31 -1.75
C LYS A 136 94.66 17.17 -1.57
N GLN A 137 93.76 17.27 -0.60
CA GLN A 137 92.69 16.30 -0.37
C GLN A 137 91.78 16.15 -1.59
N GLN A 138 91.44 17.26 -2.26
CA GLN A 138 90.65 17.23 -3.50
C GLN A 138 91.39 16.51 -4.64
N ARG A 139 92.70 16.73 -4.79
CA ARG A 139 93.52 16.02 -5.78
C ARG A 139 93.59 14.53 -5.46
N ASP A 140 93.90 14.17 -4.22
CA ASP A 140 94.01 12.78 -3.76
C ASP A 140 92.66 12.04 -3.95
N ALA A 141 91.54 12.69 -3.65
CA ALA A 141 90.20 12.14 -3.86
C ALA A 141 89.88 11.92 -5.35
N LEU A 142 90.25 12.87 -6.22
CA LEU A 142 90.06 12.72 -7.67
C LEU A 142 90.94 11.59 -8.24
N GLU A 143 92.19 11.48 -7.77
CA GLU A 143 93.08 10.39 -8.15
C GLU A 143 92.52 9.02 -7.74
N GLN A 144 92.01 8.88 -6.51
CA GLN A 144 91.33 7.66 -6.07
C GLN A 144 90.10 7.33 -6.92
N GLN A 145 89.24 8.32 -7.21
CA GLN A 145 88.06 8.10 -8.06
C GLN A 145 88.44 7.64 -9.48
N MET A 146 89.49 8.23 -10.07
CA MET A 146 89.98 7.79 -11.38
C MET A 146 90.53 6.37 -11.34
N PHE A 147 91.29 6.03 -10.30
CA PHE A 147 91.83 4.69 -10.10
C PHE A 147 90.73 3.64 -9.93
N GLU A 148 89.75 3.88 -9.07
CA GLU A 148 88.59 2.99 -8.88
C GLU A 148 87.79 2.82 -10.17
N LYS A 149 87.58 3.91 -10.92
CA LYS A 149 86.87 3.87 -12.20
C LYS A 149 87.62 3.03 -13.23
N MET A 150 88.95 3.13 -13.29
CA MET A 150 89.78 2.27 -14.13
C MET A 150 89.65 0.81 -13.73
N LEU A 151 89.73 0.51 -12.43
CA LEU A 151 89.62 -0.86 -11.92
C LEU A 151 88.24 -1.49 -12.16
N ARG A 152 87.16 -0.70 -12.02
CA ARG A 152 85.80 -1.14 -12.40
C ARG A 152 85.68 -1.42 -13.89
N LYS A 153 86.30 -0.58 -14.72
CA LYS A 153 86.31 -0.78 -16.17
C LYS A 153 87.07 -2.05 -16.56
N GLU A 154 88.20 -2.33 -15.91
CA GLU A 154 88.96 -3.57 -16.11
C GLU A 154 88.17 -4.80 -15.66
N ARG A 155 87.52 -4.76 -14.49
CA ARG A 155 86.65 -5.87 -14.02
C ARG A 155 85.46 -6.13 -14.96
N MET A 156 84.82 -5.06 -15.46
CA MET A 156 83.75 -5.20 -16.45
C MET A 156 84.27 -5.83 -17.75
N ALA A 157 85.44 -5.40 -18.22
CA ALA A 157 86.09 -5.99 -19.39
C ALA A 157 86.51 -7.46 -19.15
N GLU A 158 86.90 -7.83 -17.94
CA GLU A 158 87.19 -9.22 -17.57
C GLU A 158 85.93 -10.09 -17.56
N VAL A 159 84.80 -9.58 -17.05
CA VAL A 159 83.51 -10.26 -17.11
C VAL A 159 83.00 -10.40 -18.55
N GLU A 160 83.15 -9.37 -19.37
CA GLU A 160 82.75 -9.39 -20.79
C GLU A 160 83.68 -10.25 -21.66
N SER A 161 84.97 -10.32 -21.33
CA SER A 161 85.95 -11.16 -22.04
C SER A 161 85.97 -12.61 -21.56
N SER A 162 85.38 -12.91 -20.40
CA SER A 162 85.14 -14.28 -19.96
C SER A 162 84.20 -14.94 -20.98
N PRO A 163 84.70 -15.88 -21.81
CA PRO A 163 83.86 -16.51 -22.82
C PRO A 163 82.75 -17.24 -22.07
N ALA A 164 81.50 -16.79 -22.26
CA ALA A 164 80.33 -17.43 -21.70
C ALA A 164 80.45 -18.94 -21.97
N ALA A 165 80.75 -19.71 -20.92
CA ALA A 165 80.91 -21.15 -21.03
C ALA A 165 79.68 -21.69 -21.78
N PRO A 166 79.86 -22.61 -22.74
CA PRO A 166 78.77 -23.04 -23.59
C PRO A 166 77.72 -23.78 -22.76
N TYR A 167 76.72 -23.05 -22.25
CA TYR A 167 75.50 -23.57 -21.64
C TYR A 167 74.61 -24.33 -22.65
N GLY A 168 75.14 -24.69 -23.82
CA GLY A 168 74.45 -25.47 -24.87
C GLY A 168 74.05 -26.88 -24.44
N GLY A 169 74.65 -27.43 -23.38
CA GLY A 169 74.27 -28.74 -22.81
C GLY A 169 73.04 -28.72 -21.88
N LEU A 170 72.56 -27.55 -21.45
CA LEU A 170 71.42 -27.39 -20.53
C LEU A 170 70.12 -26.95 -21.22
N ALA A 171 70.12 -26.82 -22.55
CA ALA A 171 68.93 -26.48 -23.32
C ALA A 171 67.88 -27.62 -23.33
N GLY A 172 68.31 -28.89 -23.42
CA GLY A 172 67.42 -30.07 -23.43
C GLY A 172 66.55 -30.22 -22.18
N PRO A 173 67.09 -30.16 -20.95
CA PRO A 173 66.30 -30.27 -19.72
C PRO A 173 65.28 -29.14 -19.55
N LYS A 174 65.57 -27.93 -20.03
CA LYS A 174 64.65 -26.78 -19.94
C LYS A 174 63.42 -26.96 -20.82
N GLU A 175 63.59 -27.52 -22.01
CA GLU A 175 62.47 -27.83 -22.91
C GLU A 175 61.59 -28.95 -22.37
N GLU A 176 62.18 -29.99 -21.76
CA GLU A 176 61.41 -31.06 -21.12
C GLU A 176 60.61 -30.56 -19.90
N ILE A 177 61.23 -29.72 -19.06
CA ILE A 177 60.53 -29.07 -17.92
C ILE A 177 59.39 -28.19 -18.43
N ALA A 178 59.62 -27.40 -19.48
CA ALA A 178 58.58 -26.57 -20.08
C ALA A 178 57.46 -27.42 -20.71
N ALA A 179 57.79 -28.53 -21.38
CA ALA A 179 56.81 -29.46 -21.93
C ALA A 179 55.98 -30.14 -20.83
N ARG A 180 56.60 -30.54 -19.71
CA ARG A 180 55.90 -31.08 -18.53
C ARG A 180 54.99 -30.05 -17.89
N ALA A 181 55.44 -28.80 -17.76
CA ALA A 181 54.62 -27.70 -17.27
C ALA A 181 53.39 -27.45 -18.17
N ARG A 182 53.56 -27.52 -19.51
CA ARG A 182 52.44 -27.41 -20.46
C ARG A 182 51.44 -28.56 -20.34
N ARG A 183 51.89 -29.79 -20.06
CA ARG A 183 51.00 -30.94 -19.82
C ARG A 183 50.19 -30.76 -18.54
N LEU A 184 50.85 -30.41 -17.43
CA LEU A 184 50.19 -30.11 -16.17
C LEU A 184 49.19 -28.96 -16.32
N ALA A 185 49.54 -27.90 -17.05
CA ALA A 185 48.62 -26.79 -17.32
C ALA A 185 47.39 -27.21 -18.13
N ARG A 186 47.52 -28.18 -19.05
CA ARG A 186 46.37 -28.73 -19.79
C ARG A 186 45.50 -29.59 -18.88
N GLU A 187 46.10 -30.44 -18.06
CA GLU A 187 45.39 -31.28 -17.09
C GLU A 187 44.62 -30.45 -16.06
N THR A 188 45.23 -29.38 -15.53
CA THR A 188 44.54 -28.47 -14.59
C THR A 188 43.41 -27.70 -15.27
N LEU A 189 43.61 -27.27 -16.52
CA LEU A 189 42.55 -26.63 -17.30
C LEU A 189 41.39 -27.60 -17.57
N GLU A 190 41.65 -28.84 -17.93
CA GLU A 190 40.62 -29.88 -18.11
C GLU A 190 39.89 -30.21 -16.79
N ALA A 191 40.62 -30.30 -15.67
CA ALA A 191 40.02 -30.49 -14.36
C ALA A 191 39.11 -29.32 -13.97
N ASN A 192 39.55 -28.09 -14.21
CA ASN A 192 38.75 -26.89 -13.96
C ASN A 192 37.52 -26.84 -14.86
N ARG A 193 37.62 -27.26 -16.11
CA ARG A 193 36.46 -27.39 -17.01
C ARG A 193 35.44 -28.39 -16.47
N LYS A 194 35.88 -29.59 -16.06
CA LYS A 194 34.99 -30.61 -15.46
C LYS A 194 34.34 -30.12 -14.17
N LEU A 195 35.08 -29.39 -13.33
CA LEU A 195 34.52 -28.80 -12.11
C LEU A 195 33.47 -27.72 -12.42
N ALA A 196 33.72 -26.88 -13.43
CA ALA A 196 32.78 -25.87 -13.87
C ALA A 196 31.50 -26.49 -14.47
N GLU A 197 31.64 -27.54 -15.28
CA GLU A 197 30.51 -28.31 -15.82
C GLU A 197 29.67 -28.97 -14.70
N ALA A 198 30.34 -29.60 -13.72
CA ALA A 198 29.66 -30.19 -12.57
C ALA A 198 28.94 -29.13 -11.71
N ALA A 199 29.54 -27.95 -11.52
CA ALA A 199 28.90 -26.83 -10.83
C ALA A 199 27.68 -26.31 -11.59
N ALA A 200 27.76 -26.19 -12.92
CA ALA A 200 26.63 -25.79 -13.76
C ALA A 200 25.47 -26.79 -13.64
N LEU A 201 25.74 -28.09 -13.70
CA LEU A 201 24.71 -29.13 -13.51
C LEU A 201 24.05 -29.06 -12.13
N ARG A 202 24.82 -28.79 -11.07
CA ARG A 202 24.26 -28.58 -9.72
C ARG A 202 23.36 -27.36 -9.66
N HIS A 203 23.73 -26.26 -10.31
CA HIS A 203 22.89 -25.06 -10.40
C HIS A 203 21.57 -25.32 -11.13
N PHE A 204 21.60 -26.06 -12.25
CA PHE A 204 20.39 -26.45 -12.96
C PHE A 204 19.49 -27.34 -12.08
N ALA A 205 20.05 -28.36 -11.43
CA ALA A 205 19.30 -29.22 -10.52
C ALA A 205 18.68 -28.45 -9.34
N ALA A 206 19.41 -27.47 -8.78
CA ALA A 206 18.88 -26.61 -7.72
C ALA A 206 17.71 -25.75 -8.21
N ARG A 207 17.82 -25.17 -9.41
CA ARG A 207 16.74 -24.40 -10.03
C ARG A 207 15.51 -25.26 -10.30
N ASP A 208 15.68 -26.47 -10.82
CA ASP A 208 14.57 -27.40 -11.05
C ASP A 208 13.88 -27.79 -9.74
N ALA A 209 14.64 -27.98 -8.67
CA ALA A 209 14.10 -28.24 -7.33
C ALA A 209 13.31 -27.04 -6.78
N GLU A 210 13.81 -25.81 -6.98
CA GLU A 210 13.08 -24.58 -6.60
C GLU A 210 11.79 -24.42 -7.41
N GLU A 211 11.83 -24.64 -8.72
CA GLU A 211 10.65 -24.57 -9.58
C GLU A 211 9.61 -25.65 -9.20
N ALA A 212 10.06 -26.86 -8.87
CA ALA A 212 9.20 -27.93 -8.38
C ALA A 212 8.58 -27.59 -7.01
N ALA A 213 9.36 -27.05 -6.07
CA ALA A 213 8.86 -26.59 -4.78
C ALA A 213 7.85 -25.43 -4.93
N GLY A 214 8.11 -24.50 -5.86
CA GLY A 214 7.19 -23.42 -6.20
C GLY A 214 5.87 -23.93 -6.77
N LYS A 215 5.91 -24.89 -7.69
CA LYS A 215 4.70 -25.55 -8.24
C LYS A 215 3.92 -26.29 -7.16
N ALA A 216 4.58 -27.07 -6.31
CA ALA A 216 3.94 -27.77 -5.20
C ALA A 216 3.27 -26.79 -4.21
N MET A 217 3.89 -25.63 -3.95
CA MET A 217 3.29 -24.59 -3.13
C MET A 217 2.04 -23.98 -3.80
N LEU A 218 2.08 -23.73 -5.11
CA LEU A 218 0.93 -23.24 -5.87
C LEU A 218 -0.22 -24.25 -5.87
N GLU A 219 0.05 -25.53 -6.10
CA GLU A 219 -0.93 -26.61 -6.00
C GLU A 219 -1.52 -26.69 -4.59
N TYR A 220 -0.68 -26.64 -3.54
CA TYR A 220 -1.16 -26.59 -2.16
C TYR A 220 -2.04 -25.36 -1.87
N MET A 221 -1.73 -24.20 -2.46
CA MET A 221 -2.55 -23.00 -2.33
C MET A 221 -3.86 -23.10 -3.11
N ALA A 222 -3.84 -23.74 -4.28
CA ALA A 222 -5.01 -23.95 -5.13
C ALA A 222 -5.99 -24.97 -4.54
N ASP A 223 -5.49 -26.11 -4.06
CA ASP A 223 -6.31 -27.22 -3.58
C ASP A 223 -6.66 -27.09 -2.09
N GLY A 224 -5.71 -26.62 -1.28
CA GLY A 224 -5.80 -26.71 0.18
C GLY A 224 -6.34 -25.48 0.88
N ARG A 225 -6.32 -24.29 0.25
CA ARG A 225 -6.78 -23.07 0.92
C ARG A 225 -8.27 -22.87 0.72
N ARG A 226 -9.00 -23.35 1.73
CA ARG A 226 -10.33 -22.90 2.19
C ARG A 226 -10.52 -21.37 2.16
N PHE A 227 -9.45 -20.60 2.10
CA PHE A 227 -9.47 -19.15 2.01
C PHE A 227 -9.63 -18.61 0.57
N ILE A 228 -9.07 -19.25 -0.45
CA ILE A 228 -9.06 -18.72 -1.82
C ILE A 228 -10.34 -19.12 -2.57
N ASN A 229 -10.70 -20.40 -2.54
CA ASN A 229 -11.85 -20.91 -3.30
C ASN A 229 -13.19 -20.78 -2.55
N GLU A 230 -13.18 -20.15 -1.37
CA GLU A 230 -14.34 -19.94 -0.48
C GLU A 230 -15.34 -21.11 -0.51
N PRO A 231 -14.94 -22.31 -0.06
CA PRO A 231 -15.78 -23.48 -0.19
C PRO A 231 -17.10 -23.25 0.55
N PRO A 232 -18.18 -23.91 0.09
CA PRO A 232 -19.51 -23.73 0.64
C PRO A 232 -19.52 -23.92 2.15
N THR A 233 -20.42 -23.17 2.80
CA THR A 233 -20.49 -23.05 4.26
C THR A 233 -20.56 -24.43 4.91
N GLU A 234 -19.50 -24.80 5.65
CA GLU A 234 -19.46 -26.10 6.32
C GLU A 234 -20.58 -26.22 7.35
N LYS A 235 -21.34 -27.30 7.22
CA LYS A 235 -22.39 -27.66 8.15
C LYS A 235 -21.84 -28.63 9.19
N LEU A 236 -22.12 -28.36 10.45
CA LEU A 236 -21.93 -29.28 11.57
C LEU A 236 -23.20 -30.12 11.78
N ASP A 237 -23.07 -31.19 12.57
CA ASP A 237 -24.18 -31.99 13.08
C ASP A 237 -25.13 -32.50 11.99
N GLY A 238 -24.57 -33.08 10.92
CA GLY A 238 -25.35 -33.68 9.84
C GLY A 238 -26.19 -32.69 9.04
N GLY A 239 -25.76 -31.42 8.97
CA GLY A 239 -26.42 -30.43 8.12
C GLY A 239 -27.36 -29.45 8.83
N ARG A 240 -27.53 -29.57 10.15
CA ARG A 240 -28.52 -28.76 10.90
C ARG A 240 -27.97 -27.43 11.41
N ARG A 241 -26.66 -27.35 11.67
CA ARG A 241 -26.02 -26.15 12.22
C ARG A 241 -24.87 -25.72 11.33
N TYR A 242 -24.64 -24.42 11.22
CA TYR A 242 -23.49 -23.87 10.54
C TYR A 242 -22.42 -23.50 11.57
N ARG A 243 -21.14 -23.63 11.21
CA ARG A 243 -20.06 -23.04 12.02
C ARG A 243 -20.21 -21.52 12.03
N LYS A 244 -20.23 -20.93 13.22
CA LYS A 244 -20.39 -19.48 13.39
C LYS A 244 -19.29 -18.69 12.64
N ASP A 245 -18.04 -19.13 12.77
CA ASP A 245 -16.89 -18.43 12.17
C ASP A 245 -16.76 -18.67 10.66
N GLY A 246 -17.42 -19.72 10.14
CA GLY A 246 -17.40 -20.07 8.73
C GLY A 246 -18.65 -19.64 7.98
N TYR A 247 -19.61 -18.97 8.64
CA TYR A 247 -20.87 -18.59 8.01
C TYR A 247 -20.69 -17.39 7.09
N ARG A 248 -20.93 -17.59 5.79
CA ARG A 248 -20.74 -16.57 4.75
C ARG A 248 -22.02 -16.17 4.02
N GLY A 249 -23.18 -16.52 4.59
CA GLY A 249 -24.49 -16.21 3.99
C GLY A 249 -25.34 -17.44 3.79
N ALA A 250 -26.54 -17.22 3.25
CA ALA A 250 -27.46 -18.30 2.92
C ALA A 250 -26.94 -19.05 1.68
N PRO A 251 -27.09 -20.38 1.62
CA PRO A 251 -26.79 -21.11 0.40
C PRO A 251 -27.73 -20.65 -0.73
N PRO A 252 -27.29 -20.69 -2.00
CA PRO A 252 -28.11 -20.23 -3.14
C PRO A 252 -29.46 -20.94 -3.21
N ASP A 253 -29.54 -22.22 -2.82
CA ASP A 253 -30.79 -22.98 -2.72
C ASP A 253 -31.79 -22.35 -1.74
N ALA A 254 -31.32 -21.75 -0.65
CA ALA A 254 -32.17 -21.09 0.33
C ALA A 254 -32.73 -19.77 -0.21
N GLU A 255 -31.94 -19.02 -0.98
CA GLU A 255 -32.42 -17.82 -1.66
C GLU A 255 -33.52 -18.13 -2.67
N GLY A 256 -33.36 -19.21 -3.43
CA GLY A 256 -34.40 -19.74 -4.33
C GLY A 256 -35.71 -20.04 -3.58
N ARG A 257 -35.63 -20.76 -2.44
CA ARG A 257 -36.81 -21.06 -1.61
C ARG A 257 -37.49 -19.82 -1.04
N VAL A 258 -36.71 -18.81 -0.62
CA VAL A 258 -37.27 -17.54 -0.11
C VAL A 258 -37.96 -16.78 -1.23
N LYS A 259 -37.38 -16.78 -2.43
CA LYS A 259 -38.01 -16.18 -3.62
C LYS A 259 -39.32 -16.88 -3.96
N ASP A 260 -39.32 -18.21 -4.07
CA ASP A 260 -40.53 -19.01 -4.34
C ASP A 260 -41.63 -18.75 -3.29
N PHE A 261 -41.24 -18.62 -2.02
CA PHE A 261 -42.17 -18.31 -0.96
C PHE A 261 -42.80 -16.91 -1.11
N ARG A 262 -41.99 -15.89 -1.47
CA ARG A 262 -42.49 -14.53 -1.74
C ARG A 262 -43.42 -14.51 -2.95
N ASP A 263 -43.07 -15.24 -4.01
CA ASP A 263 -43.89 -15.34 -5.21
C ASP A 263 -45.25 -15.96 -4.89
N ARG A 264 -45.28 -17.03 -4.08
CA ARG A 264 -46.54 -17.63 -3.58
C ARG A 264 -47.36 -16.66 -2.74
N GLN A 265 -46.73 -15.85 -1.89
CA GLN A 265 -47.45 -14.83 -1.12
C GLN A 265 -48.05 -13.75 -2.02
N ALA A 266 -47.30 -13.29 -3.03
CA ALA A 266 -47.78 -12.31 -3.99
C ALA A 266 -48.96 -12.86 -4.82
N GLU A 267 -48.90 -14.13 -5.24
CA GLU A 267 -50.01 -14.79 -5.91
C GLU A 267 -51.24 -14.94 -5.02
N ALA A 268 -51.06 -15.31 -3.75
CA ALA A 268 -52.15 -15.39 -2.79
C ALA A 268 -52.82 -14.03 -2.57
N ALA A 269 -52.04 -12.96 -2.43
CA ALA A 269 -52.55 -11.59 -2.32
C ALA A 269 -53.30 -11.15 -3.58
N ARG A 270 -52.80 -11.47 -4.78
CA ARG A 270 -53.51 -11.21 -6.05
C ARG A 270 -54.84 -11.95 -6.11
N LYS A 271 -54.89 -13.21 -5.68
CA LYS A 271 -56.13 -14.00 -5.62
C LYS A 271 -57.13 -13.40 -4.63
N GLN A 272 -56.67 -12.95 -3.47
CA GLN A 272 -57.52 -12.28 -2.47
C GLN A 272 -58.09 -10.97 -3.02
N SER A 273 -57.25 -10.10 -3.57
CA SER A 273 -57.71 -8.84 -4.17
C SER A 273 -58.67 -9.06 -5.34
N ALA A 274 -58.44 -10.09 -6.17
CA ALA A 274 -59.37 -10.46 -7.24
C ALA A 274 -60.72 -10.98 -6.70
N ALA A 275 -60.70 -11.75 -5.60
CA ALA A 275 -61.91 -12.23 -4.94
C ALA A 275 -62.69 -11.06 -4.29
N GLU A 276 -62.02 -10.15 -3.61
CA GLU A 276 -62.61 -8.93 -3.04
C GLU A 276 -63.23 -8.07 -4.16
N GLY A 277 -62.50 -7.82 -5.24
CA GLY A 277 -63.03 -7.09 -6.39
C GLY A 277 -64.24 -7.77 -7.05
N ALA A 278 -64.30 -9.10 -7.06
CA ALA A 278 -65.46 -9.85 -7.53
C ALA A 278 -66.67 -9.69 -6.60
N VAL A 279 -66.46 -9.67 -5.27
CA VAL A 279 -67.51 -9.40 -4.28
C VAL A 279 -68.02 -7.97 -4.42
N GLU A 280 -67.13 -6.98 -4.52
CA GLU A 280 -67.51 -5.58 -4.72
C GLU A 280 -68.29 -5.38 -6.03
N ALA A 281 -67.89 -6.04 -7.12
CA ALA A 281 -68.61 -6.00 -8.39
C ALA A 281 -70.01 -6.63 -8.27
N ALA A 282 -70.15 -7.74 -7.54
CA ALA A 282 -71.44 -8.37 -7.28
C ALA A 282 -72.36 -7.46 -6.43
N GLU A 283 -71.82 -6.83 -5.38
CA GLU A 283 -72.57 -5.85 -4.59
C GLU A 283 -72.97 -4.62 -5.40
N ALA A 284 -72.09 -4.12 -6.27
CA ALA A 284 -72.40 -2.99 -7.14
C ALA A 284 -73.54 -3.34 -8.11
N SER A 285 -73.52 -4.55 -8.70
CA SER A 285 -74.60 -5.05 -9.55
C SER A 285 -75.92 -5.13 -8.77
N ALA A 286 -75.90 -5.68 -7.55
CA ALA A 286 -77.09 -5.76 -6.70
C ALA A 286 -77.67 -4.36 -6.38
N ARG A 287 -76.81 -3.39 -6.02
CA ARG A 287 -77.23 -2.00 -5.78
C ARG A 287 -77.82 -1.34 -7.03
N GLU A 288 -77.30 -1.64 -8.21
CA GLU A 288 -77.85 -1.13 -9.46
C GLU A 288 -79.23 -1.74 -9.76
N GLU A 289 -79.42 -3.04 -9.52
CA GLU A 289 -80.72 -3.71 -9.65
C GLU A 289 -81.76 -3.13 -8.69
N GLU A 290 -81.40 -2.89 -7.42
CA GLU A 290 -82.25 -2.23 -6.44
C GLU A 290 -82.66 -0.82 -6.90
N ARG A 291 -81.71 -0.02 -7.42
CA ARG A 291 -82.00 1.30 -8.00
C ARG A 291 -82.99 1.19 -9.15
N ARG A 292 -82.77 0.25 -10.08
CA ARG A 292 -83.67 0.02 -11.22
C ARG A 292 -85.06 -0.41 -10.74
N ALA A 293 -85.16 -1.25 -9.71
CA ALA A 293 -86.43 -1.66 -9.10
C ALA A 293 -87.16 -0.46 -8.47
N ALA A 294 -86.46 0.36 -7.67
CA ALA A 294 -87.02 1.55 -7.04
C ALA A 294 -87.55 2.56 -8.08
N VAL A 295 -86.84 2.77 -9.20
CA VAL A 295 -87.30 3.61 -10.30
C VAL A 295 -88.57 3.07 -10.95
N ARG A 296 -88.65 1.75 -11.17
CA ARG A 296 -89.88 1.11 -11.71
C ARG A 296 -91.06 1.28 -10.76
N ASP A 297 -90.84 1.13 -9.46
CA ASP A 297 -91.89 1.31 -8.45
C ASP A 297 -92.37 2.75 -8.34
N MET A 298 -91.45 3.73 -8.41
CA MET A 298 -91.82 5.14 -8.49
C MET A 298 -92.67 5.44 -9.73
N ALA A 299 -92.29 4.88 -10.89
CA ALA A 299 -93.05 5.03 -12.12
C ALA A 299 -94.45 4.40 -12.02
N ARG A 300 -94.58 3.22 -11.37
CA ARG A 300 -95.88 2.59 -11.08
C ARG A 300 -96.75 3.48 -10.20
N ARG A 301 -96.21 3.95 -9.06
CA ARG A 301 -96.92 4.88 -8.15
C ARG A 301 -97.37 6.15 -8.86
N HIS A 302 -96.55 6.69 -9.77
CA HIS A 302 -96.93 7.87 -10.54
C HIS A 302 -98.10 7.56 -11.49
N ARG A 303 -98.06 6.42 -12.20
CA ARG A 303 -99.18 5.97 -13.04
C ARG A 303 -100.45 5.78 -12.21
N ASP A 304 -100.37 5.08 -11.09
CA ASP A 304 -101.51 4.85 -10.19
C ASP A 304 -102.09 6.16 -9.68
N LYS A 305 -101.25 7.11 -9.28
CA LYS A 305 -101.68 8.47 -8.92
C LYS A 305 -102.37 9.18 -10.06
N THR A 306 -101.86 9.11 -11.29
CA THR A 306 -102.53 9.74 -12.45
C THR A 306 -103.87 9.11 -12.77
N VAL A 307 -104.00 7.78 -12.63
CA VAL A 307 -105.29 7.08 -12.80
C VAL A 307 -106.27 7.47 -11.70
N ALA A 308 -105.83 7.50 -10.44
CA ALA A 308 -106.65 7.93 -9.32
C ALA A 308 -107.11 9.39 -9.47
N LEU A 309 -106.21 10.31 -9.85
CA LEU A 309 -106.54 11.71 -10.10
C LEU A 309 -107.55 11.87 -11.24
N LYS A 310 -107.42 11.08 -12.33
CA LYS A 310 -108.43 11.03 -13.40
C LYS A 310 -109.78 10.55 -12.87
N GLY A 311 -109.80 9.48 -12.07
CA GLY A 311 -111.03 8.99 -11.44
C GLY A 311 -111.71 10.02 -10.52
N VAL A 312 -110.93 10.78 -9.75
CA VAL A 312 -111.44 11.90 -8.94
C VAL A 312 -111.98 13.03 -9.82
N ALA A 313 -111.26 13.39 -10.89
CA ALA A 313 -111.71 14.41 -11.85
C ALA A 313 -113.04 14.01 -12.52
N ASP A 314 -113.15 12.75 -12.98
CA ASP A 314 -114.38 12.20 -13.55
C ASP A 314 -115.53 12.19 -12.54
N GLY A 315 -115.24 11.82 -11.28
CA GLY A 315 -116.20 11.86 -10.17
C GLY A 315 -116.70 13.28 -9.89
N ASN A 316 -115.80 14.24 -9.82
CA ASN A 316 -116.12 15.66 -9.64
C ASN A 316 -116.94 16.21 -10.81
N ALA A 317 -116.60 15.84 -12.05
CA ALA A 317 -117.37 16.22 -13.24
C ALA A 317 -118.81 15.68 -13.16
N ARG A 318 -119.00 14.42 -12.74
CA ARG A 318 -120.33 13.83 -12.53
C ARG A 318 -121.10 14.55 -11.40
N ALA A 319 -120.43 14.84 -10.28
CA ALA A 319 -121.04 15.56 -9.16
C ALA A 319 -121.46 16.99 -9.56
N ALA A 320 -120.62 17.69 -10.33
CA ALA A 320 -120.94 19.00 -10.88
C ALA A 320 -122.12 18.95 -11.86
N ALA A 321 -122.20 17.91 -12.71
CA ALA A 321 -123.34 17.70 -13.59
C ALA A 321 -124.64 17.47 -12.80
N ARG A 322 -124.61 16.69 -11.71
CA ARG A 322 -125.77 16.50 -10.82
C ARG A 322 -126.23 17.80 -10.16
N ARG A 323 -125.30 18.62 -9.66
CA ARG A 323 -125.60 19.93 -9.08
C ARG A 323 -126.28 20.90 -10.05
N LYS A 324 -126.06 20.77 -11.36
CA LYS A 324 -126.78 21.58 -12.37
C LYS A 324 -128.22 21.12 -12.61
N VAL A 325 -128.53 19.86 -12.29
CA VAL A 325 -129.87 19.27 -12.43
C VAL A 325 -130.71 19.49 -11.17
N GLU A 326 -130.07 19.57 -10.00
CA GLU A 326 -130.75 19.97 -8.77
C GLU A 326 -131.21 21.44 -8.89
N PRO A 327 -132.51 21.74 -8.70
CA PRO A 327 -133.00 23.10 -8.75
C PRO A 327 -132.30 23.92 -7.66
N PRO A 328 -131.94 25.19 -7.92
CA PRO A 328 -131.29 26.03 -6.92
C PRO A 328 -132.15 26.04 -5.67
N LEU A 329 -131.54 25.69 -4.53
CA LEU A 329 -132.13 25.80 -3.20
C LEU A 329 -132.86 27.14 -3.10
N VAL A 330 -134.18 27.02 -3.00
CA VAL A 330 -135.20 28.04 -2.73
C VAL A 330 -134.58 29.39 -2.40
N ALA A 331 -134.72 30.35 -3.32
CA ALA A 331 -134.54 31.75 -2.99
C ALA A 331 -135.53 32.06 -1.85
N VAL A 332 -135.05 32.04 -0.62
CA VAL A 332 -135.78 32.52 0.56
C VAL A 332 -135.93 34.02 0.33
N ARG A 333 -137.00 34.42 -0.37
CA ARG A 333 -137.48 35.79 -0.32
C ARG A 333 -137.78 36.05 1.14
N GLY A 334 -136.99 36.90 1.78
CA GLY A 334 -137.27 37.36 3.13
C GLY A 334 -138.63 38.06 3.10
N GLU A 335 -139.66 37.36 3.56
CA GLU A 335 -140.93 37.99 3.88
C GLU A 335 -140.68 38.89 5.10
N VAL A 336 -140.69 40.20 4.87
CA VAL A 336 -140.68 41.18 5.96
C VAL A 336 -142.03 41.05 6.65
N LYS A 337 -142.03 40.46 7.85
CA LYS A 337 -143.22 40.34 8.68
C LYS A 337 -143.66 41.73 9.14
N ASP A 338 -144.96 41.98 9.23
CA ASP A 338 -145.53 43.26 9.67
C ASP A 338 -145.05 43.67 11.09
N GLU A 339 -144.60 42.72 11.90
CA GLU A 339 -143.90 42.95 13.18
C GLU A 339 -142.67 43.87 13.06
N PHE A 340 -142.02 43.90 11.89
CA PHE A 340 -140.91 44.81 11.59
C PHE A 340 -141.35 46.28 11.59
N PHE A 341 -142.56 46.58 11.10
CA PHE A 341 -143.07 47.94 11.05
C PHE A 341 -143.63 48.41 12.39
N GLU A 342 -144.10 47.51 13.25
CA GLU A 342 -144.55 47.85 14.61
C GLU A 342 -143.44 48.36 15.55
N GLN A 343 -142.17 48.20 15.19
CA GLN A 343 -141.03 48.74 15.95
C GLN A 343 -140.85 50.25 15.73
N PHE A 344 -141.39 50.81 14.64
CA PHE A 344 -141.28 52.24 14.33
C PHE A 344 -142.52 52.98 14.86
N GLY A 345 -142.35 53.78 15.94
CA GLY A 345 -143.39 54.67 16.47
C GLY A 345 -143.83 54.43 17.93
N LYS A 346 -143.22 53.48 18.66
CA LYS A 346 -143.56 53.18 20.07
C LYS A 346 -142.73 53.94 21.12
N SER A 347 -141.96 54.98 20.77
CA SER A 347 -141.31 55.85 21.77
C SER A 347 -141.53 57.33 21.48
N THR A 348 -142.66 57.85 21.95
CA THR A 348 -142.77 59.28 22.25
C THR A 348 -141.87 59.59 23.45
N LEU A 349 -140.94 60.51 23.22
CA LEU A 349 -140.05 61.12 24.21
C LEU A 349 -140.84 61.76 25.35
N CYS A 350 -140.30 61.67 26.57
CA CYS A 350 -140.33 62.79 27.50
C CYS A 350 -139.34 63.86 27.04
#